data_AF-A0A258SPE5-F1
#
_entry.id   AF-A0A258SPE5-F1
#
_cell.length_a   1.000
_cell.length_b   1.000
_cell.length_c   1.000
_cell.angle_alpha   90.00
_cell.angle_beta   90.00
_cell.angle_gamma   90.00
#
_symmetry.space_group_name_H-M   'P 1'
#
loop_
_entity.id
_entity.type
_entity.pdbx_description
1 polymer ?
#
loop_
_entity_poly.entity_id
_entity_poly.type
_entity_poly.pdbx_seq_one_letter_code
_entity_poly.pdbx_strand_id
1 'polypeptide(L)' 'GNCLACHGMPTVPDAESTGMYGPPLIAMSARFPDKAKLRAQIWDSTVANPSSSMIPFGKHGVLTEAEIDKVTDFIYGL' A
#
# COMPACT_ATOMS: atom_id res chain seq x y z
N GLY A 1 -1.52 -1.67 -7.99
CA GLY A 1 -2.11 -2.94 -8.49
C GLY A 1 -3.63 -2.89 -8.47
N ASN A 2 -4.24 -2.91 -7.29
CA ASN A 2 -5.70 -2.76 -7.09
C ASN A 2 -5.98 -2.41 -5.61
N CYS A 3 -5.29 -1.39 -5.07
CA CYS A 3 -5.19 -1.17 -3.62
C CYS A 3 -6.55 -0.85 -2.98
N LEU A 4 -7.40 -0.15 -3.72
CA LEU A 4 -8.74 0.26 -3.29
C LEU A 4 -9.68 -0.92 -3.00
N ALA A 5 -9.45 -2.07 -3.65
CA ALA A 5 -10.25 -3.28 -3.42
C ALA A 5 -10.15 -3.81 -1.99
N CYS A 6 -9.08 -3.46 -1.25
CA CYS A 6 -8.88 -3.89 0.12
C CYS A 6 -8.84 -2.75 1.13
N HIS A 7 -8.54 -1.52 0.70
CA HIS A 7 -8.31 -0.38 1.57
C HIS A 7 -9.20 0.82 1.22
N GLY A 8 -9.74 1.50 2.23
CA GLY A 8 -10.30 2.85 2.08
C GLY A 8 -9.22 3.91 1.85
N MET A 9 -9.52 4.93 1.04
CA MET A 9 -8.65 6.11 0.80
C MET A 9 -9.44 7.40 1.01
N PRO A 10 -9.77 7.76 2.27
CA PRO A 10 -10.73 8.82 2.58
C PRO A 10 -10.30 10.23 2.16
N THR A 11 -9.02 10.45 1.88
CA THR A 11 -8.47 11.72 1.40
C THR A 11 -8.50 11.87 -0.12
N VAL A 12 -8.96 10.84 -0.84
CA VAL A 12 -9.09 10.83 -2.31
C VAL A 12 -10.59 10.89 -2.66
N PRO A 13 -11.11 12.02 -3.16
CA PRO A 13 -12.55 12.21 -3.36
C PRO A 13 -13.20 11.18 -4.29
N ASP A 14 -12.48 10.75 -5.33
CA ASP A 14 -12.99 9.82 -6.34
C ASP A 14 -12.73 8.34 -5.98
N ALA A 15 -12.27 8.07 -4.76
CA ALA A 15 -12.02 6.72 -4.26
C ALA A 15 -13.32 6.07 -3.76
N GLU A 16 -14.11 5.56 -4.71
CA GLU A 16 -15.39 4.91 -4.44
C GLU A 16 -15.28 3.38 -4.31
N SER A 17 -16.31 2.73 -3.75
CA SER A 17 -16.41 1.26 -3.65
C SER A 17 -15.21 0.59 -2.97
N THR A 18 -14.73 1.18 -1.88
CA THR A 18 -13.50 0.73 -1.20
C THR A 18 -13.69 -0.53 -0.36
N GLY A 19 -12.66 -1.36 -0.27
CA GLY A 19 -12.61 -2.49 0.64
C GLY A 19 -12.25 -2.11 2.08
N MET A 20 -12.59 -3.01 3.01
CA MET A 20 -12.30 -2.89 4.45
C MET A 20 -11.47 -4.06 5.00
N TYR A 21 -10.87 -4.85 4.11
CA TYR A 21 -10.04 -5.99 4.51
C TYR A 21 -8.71 -5.53 5.13
N GLY A 22 -8.12 -4.48 4.56
CA GLY A 22 -6.97 -3.79 5.11
C GLY A 22 -7.35 -2.50 5.82
N PRO A 23 -6.45 -1.91 6.63
CA PRO A 23 -6.71 -0.63 7.28
C PRO A 23 -6.82 0.50 6.24
N PRO A 24 -7.58 1.57 6.51
CA PRO A 24 -7.64 2.72 5.61
C PRO A 24 -6.25 3.34 5.40
N LEU A 25 -6.02 3.91 4.22
CA LEU A 25 -4.79 4.61 3.85
C LEU A 25 -5.04 6.11 4.05
N ILE A 26 -4.74 6.58 5.26
CA ILE A 26 -4.89 7.95 5.71
C ILE A 26 -3.71 8.30 6.62
N ALA A 27 -3.20 9.53 6.50
CA ALA A 27 -2.10 10.06 7.30
C ALA A 27 -0.87 9.11 7.25
N MET A 28 -0.54 8.65 6.06
CA MET A 28 0.41 7.57 5.84
C MET A 28 1.84 7.98 6.18
N SER A 29 2.21 9.24 5.96
CA SER A 29 3.50 9.80 6.39
C SER A 29 3.69 9.77 7.91
N ALA A 30 2.62 9.97 8.69
CA ALA A 30 2.67 9.85 10.15
C ALA A 30 2.75 8.39 10.61
N ARG A 31 2.10 7.46 9.89
CA ARG A 31 2.16 6.01 10.16
C ARG A 31 3.47 5.36 9.75
N PHE A 32 4.09 5.89 8.70
CA PHE A 32 5.40 5.47 8.20
C PHE A 32 6.36 6.65 8.19
N PRO A 33 6.93 7.07 9.34
CA PRO A 33 7.94 8.13 9.36
C PRO A 33 9.15 7.80 8.46
N ASP A 34 9.44 6.52 8.31
CA ASP A 34 10.41 5.99 7.35
C ASP A 34 9.69 5.45 6.10
N LYS A 35 9.80 6.18 5.00
CA LYS A 35 9.20 5.81 3.71
C LYS A 35 9.75 4.51 3.14
N ALA A 36 10.99 4.13 3.46
CA ALA A 36 11.55 2.86 3.02
C ALA A 36 10.81 1.66 3.63
N LYS A 37 10.28 1.81 4.85
CA LYS A 37 9.42 0.78 5.46
C LYS A 37 8.07 0.66 4.77
N LEU A 38 7.47 1.77 4.32
CA LEU A 38 6.26 1.71 3.50
C LEU A 38 6.53 1.00 2.18
N ARG A 39 7.65 1.35 1.52
CA ARG A 39 8.07 0.68 0.29
C ARG A 39 8.25 -0.82 0.50
N ALA A 40 8.95 -1.22 1.56
CA ALA A 40 9.17 -2.62 1.90
C ALA A 40 7.85 -3.37 2.17
N GLN A 41 6.91 -2.73 2.88
CA GLN A 41 5.56 -3.27 3.10
C GLN A 41 4.81 -3.52 1.78
N ILE A 42 4.92 -2.60 0.80
CA ILE A 42 4.29 -2.75 -0.52
C ILE A 42 5.03 -3.83 -1.35
N TRP A 43 6.35 -3.89 -1.25
CA TRP A 43 7.18 -4.82 -2.02
C TRP A 43 7.00 -6.28 -1.57
N ASP A 44 7.09 -6.54 -0.26
CA ASP A 44 6.76 -7.83 0.36
C ASP A 44 6.23 -7.66 1.79
N SER A 45 4.90 -7.63 1.91
CA SER A 45 4.23 -7.52 3.20
C SER A 45 4.44 -8.75 4.11
N THR A 46 4.83 -9.90 3.55
CA THR A 46 5.01 -11.15 4.30
C THR A 46 6.27 -11.15 5.16
N VAL A 47 7.22 -10.24 4.88
CA VAL A 47 8.40 -10.03 5.73
C VAL A 47 7.99 -9.51 7.11
N ALA A 48 7.05 -8.57 7.17
CA ALA A 48 6.56 -8.01 8.41
C ALA A 48 5.46 -8.88 9.06
N ASN A 49 4.63 -9.54 8.25
CA ASN A 49 3.58 -10.45 8.71
C ASN A 49 3.44 -11.63 7.74
N PRO A 50 3.97 -12.83 8.07
CA PRO A 50 3.91 -14.00 7.20
C PRO A 50 2.49 -14.44 6.80
N SER A 51 1.48 -14.08 7.59
CA SER A 51 0.07 -14.39 7.34
C SER A 51 -0.68 -13.25 6.63
N SER A 52 0.02 -12.23 6.16
CA SER A 52 -0.58 -11.12 5.42
C SER A 52 -1.26 -11.61 4.14
N SER A 53 -2.50 -11.17 3.92
CA SER A 53 -3.19 -11.40 2.64
C SER A 53 -2.91 -10.29 1.62
N MET A 54 -2.17 -9.25 2.01
CA MET A 54 -1.69 -8.24 1.06
C MET A 54 -0.63 -8.88 0.16
N ILE A 55 -0.86 -8.84 -1.15
CA ILE A 55 0.01 -9.47 -2.15
C ILE A 55 1.43 -8.88 -2.04
N PRO A 56 2.49 -9.72 -1.99
CA PRO A 56 3.88 -9.30 -2.16
C PRO A 56 4.14 -8.78 -3.59
N PHE A 57 3.80 -7.52 -3.87
CA PHE A 57 3.77 -6.99 -5.24
C PHE A 57 5.12 -7.08 -5.97
N GLY A 58 6.22 -6.82 -5.27
CA GLY A 58 7.57 -6.90 -5.85
C GLY A 58 8.07 -8.34 -5.96
N LYS A 59 7.98 -9.10 -4.87
CA LYS A 59 8.41 -10.51 -4.83
C LYS A 59 7.71 -11.40 -5.85
N HIS A 60 6.45 -11.11 -6.18
CA HIS A 60 5.69 -11.85 -7.20
C HIS A 60 5.70 -11.18 -8.57
N GLY A 61 6.40 -10.05 -8.75
CA GLY A 61 6.51 -9.35 -10.02
C GLY A 61 5.17 -8.79 -10.54
N VAL A 62 4.22 -8.51 -9.64
CA VAL A 62 2.91 -7.94 -10.00
C VAL A 62 3.04 -6.48 -10.41
N LEU A 63 4.01 -5.77 -9.82
CA LEU A 63 4.40 -4.42 -10.18
C LEU A 63 5.91 -4.38 -10.42
N THR A 64 6.34 -3.55 -11.35
CA THR A 64 7.75 -3.20 -11.55
C THR A 64 8.27 -2.34 -10.40
N GLU A 65 9.60 -2.29 -10.20
CA GLU A 65 10.21 -1.44 -9.17
C GLU A 65 9.78 0.04 -9.29
N ALA A 66 9.71 0.57 -10.51
CA ALA A 66 9.28 1.94 -10.77
C ALA A 66 7.79 2.17 -10.44
N GLU A 67 6.93 1.17 -10.64
CA GLU A 67 5.52 1.25 -10.23
C GLU A 67 5.37 1.17 -8.71
N ILE A 68 6.18 0.34 -8.05
CA ILE A 68 6.22 0.25 -6.58
C ILE A 68 6.67 1.60 -5.99
N ASP A 69 7.67 2.25 -6.59
CA ASP A 69 8.12 3.58 -6.16
C ASP A 69 6.99 4.62 -6.31
N LYS A 70 6.33 4.66 -7.48
CA LYS A 70 5.18 5.57 -7.71
C LYS A 70 4.03 5.34 -6.75
N VAL A 71 3.65 4.09 -6.50
CA VAL A 71 2.58 3.75 -5.55
C VAL A 71 3.02 4.09 -4.12
N THR A 72 4.27 3.85 -3.77
CA THR A 72 4.81 4.24 -2.46
C THR A 72 4.70 5.75 -2.27
N ASP A 73 5.09 6.53 -3.26
CA ASP A 73 5.01 8.00 -3.23
C ASP A 73 3.57 8.48 -3.07
N PHE A 74 2.65 7.92 -3.86
CA PHE A 74 1.23 8.25 -3.79
C PHE A 74 0.66 7.92 -2.42
N ILE A 75 0.84 6.69 -1.93
CA ILE A 75 0.32 6.25 -0.63
C ILE A 75 0.94 7.06 0.50
N TYR A 76 2.23 7.38 0.44
CA TYR A 76 2.90 8.18 1.46
C TYR A 76 2.29 9.59 1.61
N GLY A 77 1.76 10.14 0.52
CA GLY A 77 1.11 11.45 0.48
C GLY A 77 -0.35 11.48 0.97
N LEU A 78 -0.96 10.31 1.26
CA LEU A 78 -2.35 10.20 1.75
C LEU A 78 -2.51 10.47 3.25
#